data_AF-A0A3S9A0Z5-F1
#
_entry.id   AF-A0A3S9A0Z5-F1
#
_cell.length_a   1.000
_cell.length_b   1.000
_cell.length_c   1.000
_cell.angle_alpha   90.00
_cell.angle_beta   90.00
_cell.angle_gamma   90.00
#
_symmetry.space_group_name_H-M   'P 1'
#
loop_
_entity.id
_entity.type
_entity.pdbx_description
1 polymer ?
#
loop_
_entity_poly.entity_id
_entity_poly.type
_entity_poly.pdbx_seq_one_letter_code
_entity_poly.pdbx_strand_id
1 'polypeptide(L)'
;MYLKSHKTLLISSVLCALQLSLAVFRLVTTNQEWMPAFIGFIYFLVSLVLFGVLVVLIIDLLTEARRTIQGRIINKEGKIIHVLRDDGKLKRYRIIVPEVLESLHAERRVEIVSTNLANIPSRITVME
;
A
#
# COMPACT_ATOMS: atom_id res chain seq x y z
N MET A 1 -1.43 11.72 14.22
CA MET A 1 -2.61 11.54 13.35
C MET A 1 -2.53 10.21 12.60
N TYR A 2 -3.64 9.49 12.47
CA TYR A 2 -3.71 8.20 11.78
C TYR A 2 -4.00 8.41 10.28
N LEU A 3 -3.14 7.89 9.40
CA LEU A 3 -3.38 7.86 7.95
C LEU A 3 -4.14 6.57 7.62
N LYS A 4 -5.44 6.53 7.96
CA LYS A 4 -6.20 5.28 7.88
C LYS A 4 -6.70 5.00 6.45
N SER A 5 -5.95 4.21 5.67
CA SER A 5 -6.35 3.70 4.35
C SER A 5 -6.63 2.18 4.35
N HIS A 6 -7.15 1.61 5.45
CA HIS A 6 -7.46 0.16 5.49
C HIS A 6 -8.67 -0.24 4.65
N LYS A 7 -9.64 0.67 4.42
CA LYS A 7 -10.85 0.36 3.65
C LYS A 7 -10.53 0.03 2.19
N THR A 8 -9.65 0.82 1.56
CA THR A 8 -9.28 0.64 0.14
C THR A 8 -8.52 -0.67 -0.08
N LEU A 9 -7.64 -1.05 0.86
CA LEU A 9 -6.89 -2.30 0.80
C LEU A 9 -7.78 -3.52 1.01
N LEU A 10 -8.74 -3.43 1.92
CA LEU A 10 -9.72 -4.50 2.16
C LEU A 10 -10.62 -4.69 0.93
N ILE A 11 -11.09 -3.59 0.32
CA ILE A 11 -11.84 -3.64 -0.95
C ILE A 11 -10.99 -4.26 -2.08
N SER A 12 -9.74 -3.84 -2.21
CA SER A 12 -8.81 -4.43 -3.20
C SER A 12 -8.60 -5.93 -2.96
N SER A 13 -8.53 -6.36 -1.70
CA SER A 13 -8.40 -7.77 -1.35
C SER A 13 -9.62 -8.58 -1.75
N VAL A 14 -10.81 -8.07 -1.47
CA VAL A 14 -12.08 -8.73 -1.83
C VAL A 14 -12.21 -8.82 -3.35
N LEU A 15 -11.87 -7.76 -4.08
CA LEU A 15 -11.85 -7.75 -5.54
C LEU A 15 -10.88 -8.79 -6.11
N CYS A 16 -9.66 -8.89 -5.58
CA CYS A 16 -8.70 -9.89 -6.06
C CYS A 16 -9.14 -11.33 -5.71
N ALA A 17 -9.74 -11.56 -4.55
CA ALA A 17 -10.32 -12.86 -4.21
C ALA A 17 -11.48 -13.24 -5.15
N LEU A 18 -12.36 -12.28 -5.48
CA LEU A 18 -13.44 -12.46 -6.43
C LEU A 18 -12.92 -12.73 -7.85
N GLN A 19 -11.88 -12.02 -8.28
CA GLN A 19 -11.26 -12.23 -9.58
C GLN A 19 -10.60 -13.62 -9.67
N LEU A 20 -9.97 -14.08 -8.60
CA LEU A 20 -9.38 -15.41 -8.52
C LEU A 20 -10.46 -16.50 -8.56
N SER A 21 -11.58 -16.33 -7.85
CA SER A 21 -12.68 -17.29 -7.91
C SER A 21 -13.32 -17.36 -9.29
N LEU A 22 -13.49 -16.22 -9.97
CA LEU A 22 -13.94 -16.15 -11.37
C LEU A 22 -12.95 -16.82 -12.34
N ALA A 23 -11.65 -16.63 -12.14
CA ALA A 23 -10.62 -17.28 -12.96
C ALA A 23 -10.62 -18.80 -12.77
N VAL A 24 -10.75 -19.29 -11.54
CA VAL A 24 -10.90 -20.72 -11.22
C VAL A 24 -12.19 -21.27 -11.83
N PHE A 25 -13.31 -20.56 -11.68
CA PHE A 25 -14.59 -20.99 -12.24
C PHE A 25 -14.53 -21.07 -13.77
N ARG A 26 -13.92 -20.07 -14.44
CA ARG A 26 -13.68 -20.13 -15.89
C ARG A 26 -12.79 -21.32 -16.25
N LEU A 27 -11.72 -21.58 -15.52
CA LEU A 27 -10.83 -22.71 -15.80
C LEU A 27 -11.58 -24.05 -15.73
N VAL A 28 -12.48 -24.20 -14.76
CA VAL A 28 -13.25 -25.44 -14.54
C VAL A 28 -14.41 -25.59 -15.52
N THR A 29 -15.04 -24.50 -15.95
CA THR A 29 -16.27 -24.51 -16.78
C THR A 29 -16.05 -24.21 -18.26
N THR A 30 -14.83 -23.86 -18.69
CA THR A 30 -14.55 -23.60 -20.10
C THR A 30 -14.59 -24.90 -20.89
N ASN A 31 -15.68 -25.09 -21.64
CA ASN A 31 -15.73 -26.04 -22.74
C ASN A 31 -14.71 -25.61 -23.81
N GLN A 32 -13.88 -26.56 -24.26
CA GLN A 32 -12.72 -26.35 -25.15
C GLN A 32 -13.05 -25.79 -26.55
N GLU A 33 -14.33 -25.52 -26.86
CA GLU A 33 -14.77 -25.14 -28.19
C GLU A 33 -14.43 -23.68 -28.58
N TRP A 34 -14.35 -22.75 -27.62
CA TRP A 34 -14.24 -21.32 -27.92
C TRP A 34 -12.95 -20.65 -27.42
N MET A 35 -12.16 -21.33 -26.59
CA MET A 35 -10.91 -20.77 -26.07
C MET A 35 -9.86 -21.86 -25.84
N PRO A 36 -8.63 -21.71 -26.39
CA PRO A 36 -7.53 -22.65 -26.13
C PRO A 36 -7.28 -22.78 -24.62
N ALA A 37 -7.24 -24.01 -24.11
CA ALA A 37 -7.04 -24.30 -22.69
C ALA A 37 -5.79 -23.60 -22.09
N PHE A 38 -4.77 -23.39 -22.91
CA PHE A 38 -3.55 -22.66 -22.55
C PHE A 38 -3.80 -21.20 -22.12
N ILE A 39 -4.76 -20.51 -22.75
CA ILE A 39 -5.09 -19.12 -22.41
C ILE A 39 -5.74 -19.06 -21.02
N GLY A 40 -6.67 -19.98 -20.73
CA GLY A 40 -7.29 -20.10 -19.41
C GLY A 40 -6.25 -20.41 -18.32
N PHE A 41 -5.30 -21.29 -18.62
CA PHE A 41 -4.21 -21.65 -17.72
C PHE A 41 -3.27 -20.47 -17.42
N ILE A 42 -2.85 -19.70 -18.43
CA ILE A 42 -2.04 -18.49 -18.22
C ILE A 42 -2.79 -17.49 -17.33
N TYR A 43 -4.07 -17.27 -17.60
CA TYR A 43 -4.87 -16.31 -16.83
C TYR A 43 -5.00 -16.71 -15.36
N PHE A 44 -5.16 -18.00 -15.10
CA PHE A 44 -5.11 -18.57 -13.75
C PHE A 44 -3.76 -18.33 -13.08
N LEU A 45 -2.65 -18.60 -13.78
CA LEU A 45 -1.30 -18.48 -13.25
C LEU A 45 -0.95 -17.02 -12.89
N VAL A 46 -1.32 -16.07 -13.76
CA VAL A 46 -1.18 -14.63 -13.49
C VAL A 46 -2.03 -14.20 -12.28
N SER A 47 -3.27 -14.68 -12.21
CA SER A 47 -4.16 -14.38 -11.08
C SER A 47 -3.62 -14.92 -9.76
N LEU A 48 -3.03 -16.11 -9.76
CA LEU A 48 -2.43 -16.74 -8.59
C LEU A 48 -1.21 -15.95 -8.09
N VAL A 49 -0.34 -15.50 -8.99
CA VAL A 49 0.83 -14.68 -8.64
C VAL A 49 0.37 -13.34 -8.04
N LEU A 50 -0.59 -12.66 -8.68
CA LEU A 50 -1.17 -11.41 -8.17
C LEU A 50 -1.79 -11.60 -6.78
N PHE A 51 -2.50 -12.70 -6.57
CA PHE A 51 -3.07 -13.04 -5.26
C PHE A 51 -1.99 -13.25 -4.20
N GLY A 52 -0.92 -13.98 -4.52
CA GLY A 52 0.21 -14.16 -3.60
C GLY A 52 0.86 -12.84 -3.19
N VAL A 53 1.15 -11.96 -4.16
CA VAL A 53 1.69 -10.61 -3.89
C VAL A 53 0.76 -9.80 -3.00
N LEU A 54 -0.55 -9.88 -3.25
CA LEU A 54 -1.56 -9.18 -2.47
C LEU A 54 -1.65 -9.70 -1.03
N VAL A 55 -1.59 -11.03 -0.82
CA VAL A 55 -1.53 -11.61 0.52
C VAL A 55 -0.30 -11.13 1.29
N VAL A 56 0.87 -11.10 0.65
CA VAL A 56 2.10 -10.58 1.27
C VAL A 56 1.94 -9.10 1.64
N LEU A 57 1.36 -8.28 0.76
CA LEU A 57 1.05 -6.87 1.06
C LEU A 57 0.10 -6.72 2.24
N ILE A 58 -0.95 -7.54 2.32
CA ILE A 58 -1.89 -7.52 3.44
C ILE A 58 -1.20 -7.92 4.73
N ILE A 59 -0.38 -8.97 4.70
CA ILE A 59 0.40 -9.39 5.86
C ILE A 59 1.37 -8.28 6.27
N ASP A 60 2.04 -7.57 5.36
CA ASP A 60 2.90 -6.43 5.70
C ASP A 60 2.13 -5.24 6.30
N LEU A 61 0.88 -5.05 5.88
CA LEU A 61 0.00 -4.01 6.40
C LEU A 61 -0.63 -4.37 7.76
N LEU A 62 -0.95 -5.64 7.98
CA LEU A 62 -1.53 -6.17 9.23
C LEU A 62 -0.46 -6.45 10.29
N THR A 63 0.68 -6.97 9.87
CA THR A 63 1.83 -7.16 10.73
C THR A 63 2.30 -5.77 11.10
N GLU A 64 2.17 -5.41 12.38
CA GLU A 64 2.64 -4.15 12.92
C GLU A 64 4.18 -4.05 12.95
N ALA A 65 4.87 -4.65 11.98
CA ALA A 65 6.26 -4.39 11.65
C ALA A 65 6.36 -2.94 11.18
N ARG A 66 6.35 -2.06 12.16
CA ARG A 66 6.28 -0.62 12.04
C ARG A 66 7.71 -0.11 12.11
N ARG A 67 8.20 0.40 11.00
CA ARG A 67 9.45 1.15 10.98
C ARG A 67 9.17 2.57 11.40
N THR A 68 9.75 2.98 12.51
CA THR A 68 9.69 4.37 12.97
C THR A 68 10.81 5.17 12.32
N ILE A 69 10.45 6.30 11.73
CA ILE A 69 11.34 7.20 11.02
C ILE A 69 11.18 8.59 11.64
N GLN A 70 12.24 9.11 12.23
CA GLN A 70 12.29 10.46 12.78
C GLN A 70 13.01 11.40 11.81
N GLY A 71 12.52 12.63 11.69
CA GLY A 71 13.13 13.65 10.83
C GLY A 71 12.42 15.00 10.91
N ARG A 72 12.91 15.95 10.11
CA ARG A 72 12.38 17.31 10.01
C ARG A 72 11.76 17.54 8.65
N ILE A 73 10.59 18.19 8.61
CA ILE A 73 9.96 18.58 7.34
C ILE A 73 10.72 19.79 6.79
N ILE A 74 11.29 19.65 5.60
CA ILE A 74 11.97 20.76 4.91
C ILE A 74 11.00 21.51 4.02
N ASN A 75 10.18 20.77 3.27
CA ASN A 75 9.29 21.36 2.28
C ASN A 75 7.97 20.59 2.17
N LYS A 76 6.94 21.30 1.71
CA LYS A 76 5.60 20.76 1.44
C LYS A 76 5.17 21.21 0.05
N GLU A 77 5.01 20.25 -0.86
CA GLU A 77 4.61 20.47 -2.25
C GLU A 77 3.28 19.76 -2.52
N GLY A 78 2.18 20.51 -2.45
CA GLY A 78 0.83 19.95 -2.62
C GLY A 78 0.58 18.80 -1.64
N LYS A 79 0.37 17.58 -2.15
CA LYS A 79 0.14 16.35 -1.36
C LYS A 79 1.42 15.62 -0.94
N ILE A 80 2.60 16.20 -1.17
CA ILE A 80 3.89 15.56 -0.90
C ILE A 80 4.63 16.37 0.16
N ILE A 81 5.16 15.68 1.18
CA ILE A 81 6.07 16.28 2.15
C ILE A 81 7.48 15.75 1.97
N HIS A 82 8.46 16.63 2.11
CA HIS A 82 9.89 16.33 2.01
C HIS A 82 10.45 16.32 3.43
N VAL A 83 10.86 15.14 3.88
CA VAL A 83 11.33 14.91 5.24
C VAL A 83 12.81 14.56 5.20
N LEU A 84 13.63 15.39 5.83
CA LEU A 84 15.02 15.09 6.10
C LEU A 84 15.09 14.25 7.36
N ARG A 85 15.51 13.01 7.23
CA ARG A 85 15.72 12.13 8.37
C ARG A 85 16.96 12.54 9.16
N ASP A 86 17.01 12.09 10.41
CA ASP A 86 18.16 12.27 11.28
C ASP A 86 19.42 11.55 10.74
N ASP A 87 19.26 10.56 9.85
CA ASP A 87 20.35 9.91 9.11
C ASP A 87 20.89 10.73 7.92
N GLY A 88 20.41 11.96 7.74
CA GLY A 88 20.79 12.86 6.65
C GLY A 88 20.13 12.57 5.31
N LYS A 89 19.30 11.53 5.19
CA LYS A 89 18.65 11.18 3.91
C LYS A 89 17.32 11.90 3.75
N LEU A 90 17.18 12.62 2.64
CA LEU A 90 15.90 13.20 2.21
C LEU A 90 14.97 12.11 1.67
N LYS A 91 13.73 12.04 2.19
CA LYS A 91 12.70 11.11 1.71
C LYS A 91 11.39 11.85 1.48
N ARG A 92 10.69 11.48 0.40
CA ARG A 92 9.40 12.07 0.02
C ARG A 92 8.28 11.16 0.48
N TYR A 93 7.24 11.73 1.09
CA TYR A 93 6.05 11.00 1.50
C TYR A 93 4.81 11.66 0.90
N ARG A 94 3.96 10.86 0.25
CA ARG A 94 2.68 11.32 -0.26
C ARG A 94 1.62 11.16 0.83
N ILE A 95 0.98 12.26 1.20
CA ILE A 95 -0.09 12.31 2.18
C ILE A 95 -1.42 12.46 1.44
N ILE A 96 -2.31 11.49 1.64
CA ILE A 96 -3.62 11.47 0.98
C ILE A 96 -4.67 12.19 1.84
N VAL A 97 -4.48 12.22 3.16
CA VAL A 97 -5.43 12.82 4.12
C VAL A 97 -5.17 14.32 4.24
N PRO A 98 -6.08 15.19 3.78
CA PRO A 98 -5.87 16.64 3.74
C PRO A 98 -5.73 17.26 5.14
N GLU A 99 -6.50 16.79 6.12
CA GLU A 99 -6.43 17.26 7.52
C GLU A 99 -5.02 17.08 8.12
N VAL A 100 -4.39 15.94 7.85
CA VAL A 100 -3.02 15.65 8.30
C VAL A 100 -2.03 16.56 7.59
N LEU A 101 -2.23 16.74 6.29
CA LEU A 101 -1.39 17.60 5.47
C LEU A 101 -1.43 19.06 5.93
N GLU A 102 -2.59 19.58 6.32
CA GLU A 102 -2.75 20.95 6.84
C GLU A 102 -2.00 21.19 8.14
N SER A 103 -2.00 20.20 9.05
CA SER A 103 -1.28 20.29 10.33
C SER A 103 0.25 20.22 10.21
N LEU A 104 0.77 19.81 9.05
CA LEU A 104 2.19 19.62 8.81
C LEU A 104 2.81 20.88 8.20
N HIS A 105 3.61 21.57 9.00
CA HIS A 105 4.38 22.74 8.59
C HIS A 105 5.86 22.41 8.37
N ALA A 106 6.51 23.19 7.51
CA ALA A 106 7.96 23.16 7.38
C ALA A 106 8.62 23.44 8.75
N GLU A 107 9.85 22.94 8.91
CA GLU A 107 10.69 23.07 10.09
C GLU A 107 10.23 22.32 11.35
N ARG A 108 9.07 21.65 11.34
CA ARG A 108 8.66 20.80 12.47
C ARG A 108 9.34 19.43 12.43
N ARG A 109 9.68 18.93 13.61
CA ARG A 109 10.19 17.56 13.78
C ARG A 109 8.99 16.61 13.81
N VAL A 110 9.08 15.53 13.06
CA VAL A 110 8.01 14.57 12.90
C VAL A 110 8.54 13.16 13.04
N GLU A 111 7.74 12.32 13.67
CA GLU A 111 7.91 10.88 13.73
C GLU A 111 6.88 10.24 12.79
N ILE A 112 7.39 9.57 11.77
CA ILE A 112 6.61 8.85 10.76
C ILE A 112 6.76 7.37 11.02
N VAL A 113 5.65 6.72 11.32
CA VAL A 113 5.58 5.27 11.40
C VAL A 113 5.12 4.76 10.05
N SER A 114 5.92 3.89 9.43
CA SER A 114 5.64 3.29 8.12
C SER A 114 5.66 1.77 8.17
N THR A 115 4.96 1.10 7.25
CA THR A 115 5.07 -0.35 7.06
C THR A 115 6.48 -0.74 6.59
N ASN A 116 6.92 -1.98 6.90
CA ASN A 116 8.30 -2.39 6.70
C ASN A 116 8.63 -2.69 5.23
N LEU A 117 7.80 -3.48 4.52
CA LEU A 117 8.03 -3.75 3.10
C LEU A 117 7.60 -2.58 2.21
N ALA A 118 6.35 -2.12 2.35
CA ALA A 118 5.80 -1.17 1.39
C ALA A 118 6.18 0.30 1.67
N ASN A 119 6.84 0.60 2.80
CA ASN A 119 7.20 1.96 3.23
C ASN A 119 6.00 2.92 3.26
N ILE A 120 4.79 2.40 3.46
CA ILE A 120 3.57 3.21 3.46
C ILE A 120 3.44 3.88 4.83
N PRO A 121 3.35 5.22 4.91
CA PRO A 121 3.19 5.91 6.19
C PRO A 121 1.81 5.63 6.77
N SER A 122 1.77 5.03 7.96
CA SER A 122 0.53 4.68 8.68
C SER A 122 0.16 5.70 9.75
N ARG A 123 1.17 6.33 10.38
CA ARG A 123 0.98 7.35 11.41
C ARG A 123 2.05 8.42 11.30
N ILE A 124 1.66 9.68 11.47
CA ILE A 124 2.57 10.81 11.62
C ILE A 124 2.28 11.47 12.96
N THR A 125 3.30 11.65 13.78
CA THR A 125 3.25 12.36 15.06
C THR A 125 4.16 13.57 14.94
N VAL A 126 3.65 14.76 15.24
CA VAL A 126 4.49 15.97 15.35
C VAL A 126 5.13 15.95 16.73
N MET A 127 6.45 16.08 16.78
CA MET A 127 7.18 16.24 18.05
C MET A 127 7.30 17.74 18.33
N GLU A 128 7.02 18.14 19.57
CA GLU A 128 7.20 19.51 20.05
C GLU A 128 8.68 19.91 20.09
#